data_AF-Q5Y7Z7-F1
#
_entry.id   AF-Q5Y7Z7-F1
#
_cell.length_a   1.000
_cell.length_b   1.000
_cell.length_c   1.000
_cell.angle_alpha   90.00
_cell.angle_beta   90.00
_cell.angle_gamma   90.00
#
_symmetry.space_group_name_H-M   'P 1'
#
loop_
_entity.id
_entity.type
_entity.pdbx_description
1 polymer ?
#
loop_
_entity_poly.entity_id
_entity_poly.type
_entity_poly.pdbx_seq_one_letter_code
_entity_poly.pdbx_strand_id
1 'polypeptide(L)' 'HEASCRYHITLEATEGGKNKVYETKVWVKPWENFKEVQDFTLIGDATSA' A
#
# COMPACT_ATOMS: atom_id res chain seq x y z
N HIS A 1 15.28 -21.57 4.83
CA HIS A 1 13.94 -21.08 4.46
C HIS A 1 14.04 -19.60 4.19
N GLU A 2 13.74 -19.19 2.96
CA GLU A 2 13.69 -17.78 2.61
C GLU A 2 12.36 -17.21 3.12
N ALA A 3 12.41 -16.08 3.83
CA ALA A 3 11.29 -15.58 4.64
C ALA A 3 10.49 -14.51 3.88
N SER A 4 9.23 -14.79 3.53
CA SER A 4 8.37 -13.81 2.87
C SER A 4 7.75 -12.84 3.88
N CYS A 5 7.51 -11.59 3.49
CA CYS A 5 6.84 -10.61 4.32
C CYS A 5 5.58 -10.07 3.65
N ARG A 6 4.49 -9.92 4.43
CA ARG A 6 3.32 -9.14 4.06
C ARG A 6 3.33 -7.82 4.84
N TYR A 7 3.37 -6.71 4.12
CA TYR A 7 3.30 -5.38 4.70
C TYR A 7 1.87 -4.86 4.60
N HIS A 8 1.37 -4.27 5.68
CA HIS A 8 0.15 -3.47 5.67
C HIS A 8 0.58 -2.01 5.78
N ILE A 9 0.24 -1.20 4.79
CA ILE A 9 0.75 0.16 4.64
C ILE A 9 -0.45 1.08 4.50
N THR A 10 -0.52 2.12 5.33
CA THR A 10 -1.41 3.25 5.11
C THR A 10 -0.59 4.37 4.49
N LEU A 11 -1.06 4.92 3.37
CA LEU A 11 -0.36 5.98 2.64
C LEU A 11 -1.34 7.04 2.16
N GLU A 12 -0.84 8.25 1.99
CA GLU A 12 -1.56 9.35 1.35
C GLU A 12 -1.05 9.53 -0.09
N ALA A 13 -1.96 9.70 -1.03
CA ALA A 13 -1.65 9.98 -2.43
C ALA A 13 -2.62 11.01 -3.03
N THR A 14 -2.15 11.79 -3.99
CA THR A 14 -2.98 12.77 -4.70
C THR A 14 -3.68 12.13 -5.89
N GLU A 15 -5.01 12.16 -5.92
CA GLU A 15 -5.86 11.69 -7.01
C GLU A 15 -6.79 12.82 -7.47
N GLY A 16 -6.65 13.26 -8.73
CA GLY A 16 -7.50 14.34 -9.27
C GLY A 16 -7.37 15.67 -8.53
N GLY A 17 -6.18 15.97 -7.98
CA GLY A 17 -5.91 17.20 -7.23
C GLY A 17 -6.39 17.19 -5.77
N LYS A 18 -6.92 16.06 -5.28
CA LYS A 18 -7.29 15.86 -3.88
C LYS A 18 -6.40 14.79 -3.26
N ASN A 19 -5.94 15.02 -2.03
CA ASN A 19 -5.22 14.00 -1.30
C ASN A 19 -6.21 12.99 -0.71
N LYS A 20 -5.85 11.72 -0.79
CA LYS A 20 -6.64 10.59 -0.33
C LYS A 20 -5.77 9.63 0.44
N VAL A 21 -6.35 8.99 1.45
CA VAL A 21 -5.70 7.97 2.26
C VAL A 21 -6.11 6.60 1.74
N TYR A 22 -5.12 5.74 1.55
CA TYR A 22 -5.29 4.35 1.12
C TYR A 22 -4.66 3.41 2.12
N GLU A 23 -5.29 2.25 2.29
CA GLU A 23 -4.67 1.10 2.91
C GLU A 23 -4.29 0.10 1.82
N THR A 24 -3.08 -0.42 1.87
CA THR A 24 -2.58 -1.41 0.94
C THR A 24 -1.88 -2.56 1.65
N LYS A 25 -2.04 -3.75 1.09
CA LYS A 25 -1.28 -4.93 1.50
C LYS A 25 -0.32 -5.30 0.38
N VAL A 26 0.95 -5.47 0.72
CA VAL A 26 2.01 -5.80 -0.24
C VAL A 26 2.71 -7.10 0.19
N TRP A 27 2.83 -8.05 -0.73
CA TRP A 27 3.61 -9.26 -0.52
C TRP A 27 4.99 -9.14 -1.17
N VAL A 28 6.04 -9.40 -0.39
CA VAL A 28 7.43 -9.30 -0.84
C VAL A 28 8.14 -10.64 -0.61
N LYS A 29 8.82 -11.11 -1.66
CA LYS A 29 9.74 -12.25 -1.62
C LYS A 29 11.08 -11.79 -2.23
N PRO A 30 12.06 -11.35 -1.41
CA PRO A 30 13.29 -10.75 -1.92
C PRO A 30 14.10 -11.68 -2.83
N TRP A 31 14.10 -12.98 -2.56
CA TRP A 31 14.86 -13.98 -3.32
C TRP A 31 14.33 -14.20 -4.74
N GLU A 32 13.04 -13.93 -4.98
CA GLU A 32 12.44 -13.97 -6.32
C GLU A 32 12.41 -12.58 -6.98
N ASN A 33 12.95 -11.54 -6.33
CA ASN A 33 12.72 -10.14 -6.71
C ASN A 33 11.23 -9.81 -6.90
N PHE A 34 10.36 -10.50 -6.16
CA PHE A 34 8.92 -10.43 -6.32
C PHE A 34 8.33 -9.41 -5.35
N LYS A 35 7.44 -8.56 -5.88
CA LYS A 35 6.61 -7.62 -5.13
C LYS A 35 5.24 -7.58 -5.80
N GLU A 36 4.19 -7.80 -5.02
CA GLU A 36 2.81 -7.79 -5.52
C GLU A 36 1.91 -7.05 -4.53
N VAL A 37 1.07 -6.17 -5.08
CA VAL A 37 0.00 -5.52 -4.33
C VAL A 37 -1.17 -6.51 -4.24
N GLN A 38 -1.48 -6.96 -3.04
CA GLN A 38 -2.57 -7.90 -2.76
C GLN A 38 -3.91 -7.18 -2.62
N ASP A 39 -3.89 -6.03 -1.94
CA ASP A 39 -5.07 -5.19 -1.72
C ASP A 39 -4.67 -3.72 -1.87
N PHE A 40 -5.58 -2.92 -2.41
CA PHE A 40 -5.47 -1.46 -2.45
C PHE A 40 -6.87 -0.87 -2.28
N THR A 41 -7.11 -0.23 -1.13
CA THR A 41 -8.44 0.24 -0.74
C THR A 41 -8.40 1.71 -0.38
N LEU A 42 -9.31 2.49 -0.98
CA LEU A 42 -9.55 3.88 -0.58
C LEU A 42 -10.21 3.91 0.79
N ILE A 43 -9.57 4.59 1.74
CA ILE A 43 -10.11 4.81 3.09
C ILE A 43 -10.90 6.12 3.13
N GLY A 44 -10.47 7.14 2.38
CA GLY A 44 -11.19 8.40 2.24
C GLY A 44 -10.33 9.53 1.72
N ASP A 45 -10.90 10.73 1.62
CA ASP A 45 -10.12 11.95 1.40
C ASP A 45 -9.23 12.20 2.64
N ALA A 46 -7.99 12.63 2.41
CA ALA A 46 -7.12 13.08 3.49
C ALA A 46 -7.71 14.39 4.01
N THR A 47 -8.18 14.39 5.26
CA THR A 47 -8.51 15.63 5.95
C THR A 47 -7.24 16.45 6.08
N SER A 48 -7.18 17.58 5.39
CA SER A 48 -6.26 18.66 5.74
C SER A 48 -6.60 19.08 7.18
N ALA A 49 -5.68 18.83 8.10
CA ALA A 49 -5.76 19.32 9.49
C ALA A 49 -5.77 20.86 9.52
#